data_AF-A0A398B2H3-F1
#
_entry.id   AF-A0A398B2H3-F1
#
_cell.length_a   1.000
_cell.length_b   1.000
_cell.length_c   1.000
_cell.angle_alpha   90.00
_cell.angle_beta   90.00
_cell.angle_gamma   90.00
#
_symmetry.space_group_name_H-M   'P 1'
#
loop_
_entity.id
_entity.type
_entity.pdbx_description
1 polymer ?
#
loop_
_entity_poly.entity_id
_entity_poly.type
_entity_poly.pdbx_seq_one_letter_code
_entity_poly.pdbx_strand_id
1 'polypeptide(L)'
;MDMQSIKQSFDNTGYSFLYEKFKYQFYVSDLFAKVEQTAIIESFLEHYCFNEDQRLYYDDFSYYFRTFQYYIDKRNLQSLFNETE
;
A
#
# COMPACT_ATOMS: atom_id res chain seq x y z
N MET A 1 8.28 -2.24 8.18
CA MET A 1 8.93 -2.52 6.88
C MET A 1 9.92 -1.39 6.59
N ASP A 2 11.11 -1.69 6.06
CA ASP A 2 12.09 -0.65 5.72
C ASP A 2 11.81 0.03 4.36
N MET A 3 12.40 1.21 4.14
CA MET A 3 12.20 1.99 2.92
C MET A 3 12.74 1.31 1.65
N GLN A 4 13.73 0.43 1.77
CA GLN A 4 14.30 -0.27 0.62
C GLN A 4 13.32 -1.34 0.11
N SER A 5 12.70 -2.08 1.03
CA SER A 5 11.65 -3.05 0.73
C SER A 5 10.43 -2.37 0.13
N ILE A 6 10.04 -1.20 0.66
CA ILE A 6 8.95 -0.38 0.08
C ILE A 6 9.31 0.01 -1.35
N LYS A 7 10.50 0.58 -1.58
CA LYS A 7 10.95 0.94 -2.93
C LYS A 7 10.86 -0.24 -3.90
N GLN A 8 11.33 -1.41 -3.47
CA GLN A 8 11.33 -2.60 -4.32
C GLN A 8 9.91 -3.01 -4.74
N SER A 9 8.91 -2.91 -3.87
CA SER A 9 7.51 -3.18 -4.24
C SER A 9 6.96 -2.23 -5.31
N PHE A 10 7.31 -0.95 -5.26
CA PHE A 10 6.92 0.00 -6.30
C PHE A 10 7.66 -0.27 -7.62
N ASP A 11 8.94 -0.66 -7.55
CA ASP A 11 9.72 -1.04 -8.74
C ASP A 11 9.17 -2.31 -9.40
N ASN A 12 8.81 -3.33 -8.61
CA ASN A 12 8.25 -4.60 -9.09
C ASN A 12 6.93 -4.43 -9.85
N THR A 13 6.15 -3.42 -9.50
CA THR A 13 4.82 -3.16 -10.05
C THR A 13 4.80 -2.08 -11.14
N GLY A 14 5.96 -1.49 -11.46
CA GLY A 14 6.07 -0.41 -12.45
C GLY A 14 5.61 0.97 -11.94
N TYR A 15 5.37 1.12 -10.63
CA TYR A 15 4.93 2.38 -10.01
C TYR A 15 6.06 3.16 -9.35
N SER A 16 7.32 2.97 -9.76
CA SER A 16 8.47 3.70 -9.23
C SER A 16 8.28 5.22 -9.21
N PHE A 17 7.52 5.77 -10.17
CA PHE A 17 7.17 7.20 -10.23
C PHE A 17 6.41 7.68 -8.98
N LEU A 18 5.52 6.86 -8.41
CA LEU A 18 4.81 7.19 -7.17
C LEU A 18 5.76 7.16 -5.97
N TYR A 19 6.68 6.21 -5.94
CA TYR A 19 7.70 6.16 -4.89
C TYR A 19 8.55 7.43 -4.93
N GLU A 20 9.08 7.82 -6.08
CA GLU A 20 9.89 9.04 -6.18
C GLU A 20 9.12 10.30 -5.80
N LYS A 21 7.82 10.36 -6.15
CA LYS A 21 6.93 11.47 -5.83
C LYS A 21 6.62 11.59 -4.34
N PHE A 22 6.49 10.47 -3.62
CA PHE A 22 5.98 10.43 -2.25
C PHE A 22 6.96 9.87 -1.21
N LYS A 23 8.19 9.51 -1.58
CA LYS A 23 9.18 8.86 -0.68
C LYS A 23 9.37 9.59 0.65
N TYR A 24 9.41 10.92 0.63
CA TYR A 24 9.59 11.70 1.85
C TYR A 24 8.35 11.61 2.74
N GLN A 25 7.16 11.73 2.15
CA GLN A 25 5.89 11.59 2.86
C GLN A 25 5.70 10.17 3.40
N PHE A 26 6.09 9.13 2.66
CA PHE A 26 6.11 7.75 3.16
C PHE A 26 6.99 7.61 4.40
N TYR A 27 8.18 8.20 4.37
CA TYR A 27 9.11 8.19 5.50
C TYR A 27 8.55 8.93 6.72
N VAL A 28 8.01 10.15 6.57
CA VAL A 28 7.56 10.94 7.74
C VAL A 28 6.21 10.50 8.32
N SER A 29 5.34 9.89 7.52
CA SER A 29 4.00 9.49 7.94
C SER A 29 3.92 8.08 8.53
N ASP A 30 4.99 7.29 8.37
CA ASP A 30 5.02 5.87 8.69
C ASP A 30 3.84 5.09 8.06
N LEU A 31 3.39 5.47 6.86
CA LEU A 31 2.21 4.90 6.20
C LEU A 31 2.25 3.36 6.13
N PHE A 32 3.43 2.79 5.89
CA PHE A 32 3.65 1.37 5.72
C PHE A 32 4.23 0.68 6.96
N ALA A 33 4.31 1.36 8.11
CA ALA A 33 4.99 0.82 9.30
C ALA A 33 4.34 -0.47 9.84
N LYS A 34 3.01 -0.58 9.73
CA LYS A 34 2.22 -1.75 10.17
C LYS A 34 2.03 -2.81 9.09
N VAL A 35 2.60 -2.61 7.91
CA VAL A 35 2.48 -3.56 6.80
C VAL A 35 3.52 -4.65 7.01
N GLU A 36 3.04 -5.88 7.21
CA GLU A 36 3.92 -7.02 7.48
C GLU A 36 4.53 -7.61 6.20
N GLN A 37 3.82 -7.50 5.07
CA GLN A 37 4.20 -8.14 3.80
C GLN A 37 4.19 -7.13 2.65
N THR A 38 5.29 -7.08 1.90
CA THR A 38 5.46 -6.28 0.67
C THR A 38 4.34 -6.52 -0.35
N ALA A 39 3.86 -7.77 -0.43
CA ALA A 39 2.79 -8.18 -1.34
C ALA A 39 1.48 -7.39 -1.15
N ILE A 40 1.23 -6.83 0.04
CA ILE A 40 0.04 -5.98 0.27
C ILE A 40 0.17 -4.66 -0.48
N ILE A 41 1.38 -4.08 -0.51
CA ILE A 41 1.67 -2.84 -1.25
C ILE A 41 1.56 -3.12 -2.75
N GLU A 42 2.16 -4.21 -3.21
CA GLU A 42 2.10 -4.61 -4.62
C GLU A 42 0.65 -4.84 -5.07
N SER A 43 -0.12 -5.61 -4.30
CA SER A 43 -1.54 -5.85 -4.58
C SER A 43 -2.36 -4.55 -4.60
N PHE A 44 -2.11 -3.63 -3.66
CA PHE A 44 -2.77 -2.33 -3.66
C PHE A 44 -2.50 -1.54 -4.95
N LEU A 45 -1.23 -1.47 -5.37
CA LEU A 45 -0.82 -0.74 -6.56
C LEU A 45 -1.45 -1.33 -7.83
N GLU A 46 -1.47 -2.66 -7.93
CA GLU A 46 -2.11 -3.38 -9.04
C GLU A 46 -3.63 -3.17 -9.09
N HIS A 47 -4.32 -3.12 -7.95
CA HIS A 47 -5.78 -2.92 -7.92
C HIS A 47 -6.19 -1.49 -8.31
N TYR A 48 -5.40 -0.48 -7.96
CA TYR A 48 -5.78 0.92 -8.17
C TYR A 48 -5.32 1.48 -9.53
N CYS A 49 -4.42 0.82 -10.23
CA CYS A 49 -4.01 1.18 -11.61
C CYS A 49 -3.66 2.67 -11.78
N PHE A 50 -2.79 3.21 -10.92
CA PHE A 50 -2.47 4.65 -10.94
C PHE A 50 -1.83 5.08 -12.26
N ASN A 51 -2.24 6.24 -12.78
CA ASN A 51 -1.62 6.81 -13.97
C ASN A 51 -0.63 7.93 -13.57
N GLU A 52 0.56 7.94 -14.18
CA GLU A 52 1.58 8.97 -13.97
C GLU A 52 1.10 10.36 -14.40
N ASP A 53 0.28 10.44 -15.45
CA ASP A 53 -0.29 11.70 -15.95
C ASP A 53 -1.44 12.23 -15.07
N GLN A 54 -1.97 11.38 -14.17
CA GLN A 54 -3.07 11.77 -13.31
C GLN A 54 -2.57 12.55 -12.10
N ARG A 55 -3.23 13.68 -11.82
CA ARG A 55 -3.02 14.40 -10.56
C ARG A 55 -3.51 13.55 -9.40
N LEU A 56 -2.55 13.02 -8.64
CA LEU A 56 -2.77 12.32 -7.38
C LEU A 56 -2.07 13.07 -6.24
N TYR A 57 -2.81 13.41 -5.20
CA TYR A 57 -2.24 13.97 -3.97
C TYR A 57 -1.87 12.86 -2.99
N TYR A 58 -0.94 13.17 -2.09
CA TYR A 58 -0.49 12.20 -1.09
C TYR A 58 -1.61 11.76 -0.17
N ASP A 59 -2.45 12.69 0.28
CA ASP A 59 -3.54 12.40 1.21
C ASP A 59 -4.55 11.42 0.59
N ASP A 60 -4.90 11.62 -0.69
CA ASP A 60 -5.76 10.70 -1.44
C ASP A 60 -5.13 9.30 -1.54
N PHE A 61 -3.85 9.21 -1.94
CA PHE A 61 -3.13 7.95 -2.01
C PHE A 61 -3.11 7.24 -0.65
N SER A 62 -2.81 7.97 0.43
CA SER A 62 -2.74 7.43 1.78
C SER A 62 -4.11 6.95 2.27
N TYR A 63 -5.17 7.66 1.91
CA TYR A 63 -6.55 7.30 2.22
C TYR A 63 -6.95 6.01 1.51
N TYR A 64 -6.65 5.88 0.22
CA TYR A 64 -6.89 4.67 -0.56
C TYR A 64 -6.15 3.47 0.02
N PHE A 65 -4.87 3.66 0.36
CA PHE A 65 -4.05 2.60 0.96
C PHE A 65 -4.63 2.13 2.30
N ARG A 66 -4.96 3.06 3.21
CA ARG A 66 -5.54 2.71 4.52
C ARG A 66 -6.88 1.99 4.38
N THR A 67 -7.71 2.40 3.43
CA THR A 67 -9.00 1.76 3.15
C THR A 67 -8.79 0.33 2.63
N PHE A 68 -7.84 0.14 1.72
CA PHE A 68 -7.47 -1.17 1.20
C PHE A 68 -6.92 -2.09 2.29
N GLN A 69 -6.02 -1.59 3.13
CA GLN A 69 -5.47 -2.34 4.26
C GLN A 69 -6.57 -2.75 5.24
N TYR A 70 -7.46 -1.83 5.61
CA TYR A 70 -8.59 -2.13 6.48
C TYR A 70 -9.49 -3.24 5.91
N TYR A 71 -9.72 -3.23 4.59
CA TYR A 71 -10.49 -4.28 3.93
C TYR A 71 -9.81 -5.65 4.04
N ILE A 72 -8.48 -5.73 3.82
CA ILE A 72 -7.71 -6.97 3.99
C ILE A 72 -7.79 -7.46 5.44
N ASP A 73 -7.53 -6.58 6.40
CA ASP A 73 -7.54 -6.91 7.82
C ASP A 73 -8.91 -7.45 8.25
N LYS A 74 -9.99 -6.79 7.81
CA LYS A 74 -11.37 -7.24 8.07
C LYS A 74 -11.64 -8.62 7.48
N ARG A 75 -11.20 -8.87 6.24
CA ARG A 75 -11.39 -10.17 5.59
C ARG A 75 -10.64 -11.29 6.30
N ASN A 76 -9.39 -11.02 6.71
CA ASN A 76 -8.58 -11.99 7.45
C ASN A 76 -9.21 -12.34 8.79
N LEU A 77 -9.71 -11.33 9.53
CA LEU A 77 -10.45 -11.56 10.77
C LEU A 77 -11.69 -12.42 10.55
N GLN A 78 -12.48 -12.15 9.51
CA GLN A 78 -13.65 -12.96 9.19
C GLN A 78 -13.31 -14.42 8.85
N SER A 79 -12.20 -14.66 8.12
CA SER A 79 -11.73 -16.03 7.83
C SER A 79 -11.44 -16.79 9.12
N LEU A 80 -10.72 -16.15 10.06
CA LEU A 80 -10.37 -16.77 11.35
C LEU A 80 -11.60 -17.19 12.16
N PHE A 81 -12.64 -16.37 12.18
CA PHE A 81 -13.90 -16.72 12.87
C PHE A 81 -14.68 -17.82 12.15
N ASN A 82 -14.66 -17.86 10.82
CA ASN A 82 -15.34 -18.90 10.05
C ASN A 82 -14.64 -20.27 10.09
N GLU A 83 -13.36 -20.32 10.46
CA GLU A 83 -12.58 -21.56 10.64
C GLU A 83 -12.72 -22.17 12.05
N THR A 84 -13.38 -21.47 12.98
CA THR A 84 -13.57 -21.92 14.37
C THR A 84 -14.96 -22.52 14.66
N GLU A 85 -15.84 -22.62 13.66
CA GLU A 85 -17.13 -23.34 13.71
C GLU A 85 -17.07 -24.67 12.96
#